data_AF-A0A976QHA7-F1
#
_entry.id   AF-A0A976QHA7-F1
#
_cell.length_a   1.000
_cell.length_b   1.000
_cell.length_c   1.000
_cell.angle_alpha   90.00
_cell.angle_beta   90.00
_cell.angle_gamma   90.00
#
_symmetry.space_group_name_H-M   'P 1'
#
loop_
_entity.id
_entity.type
_entity.pdbx_description
1 polymer ?
#
loop_
_entity_poly.entity_id
_entity_poly.type
_entity_poly.pdbx_seq_one_letter_code
_entity_poly.pdbx_strand_id
1 'polypeptide(L)'
;MARLHEFKRVIGVTQVLYLIGRWLKRRGIRYTALAVLICVSAIIVDIAGTGTGVLEEGLGWEQKISMAIIPGAVALFTLGLGSFLTCICSLFSSERILIADANSMNLMEDRKKADMGWHLDVLWDRVFKYEAKKQNDWRRDAEATEVGYNLGESTRDLGCWRREQFGSFGDKEDDSADCPAYSETVRETTLMTRDEFLAAAHWALARSSPQKYEEHVTGCNFSLIEDWYDGAFFTSDDRKLQDQFSAHKAIRGIRQFMGIPWSVKVIETLFGHPPPLWHFLTMKKIGTSVGTLISKMNREYCGFGQPYFFDAQDFLWDGQWFAAVALKTFGNRGEDVIEDVLKCRRKMFRTIFSHDRQTAYEHIYRMFGQDYVNAMNLRLDYDIE
;
A
#
# COMPACT_ATOMS: atom_id res chain seq x y z
N MET A 1 -19.48 -22.94 5.35
CA MET A 1 -18.52 -23.10 6.48
C MET A 1 -17.07 -22.76 6.13
N ALA A 2 -16.59 -22.99 4.88
CA ALA A 2 -15.20 -22.71 4.47
C ALA A 2 -14.70 -21.29 4.82
N ARG A 3 -15.52 -20.25 4.58
CA ARG A 3 -15.17 -18.85 4.89
C ARG A 3 -14.85 -18.60 6.38
N LEU A 4 -15.55 -19.24 7.31
CA LEU A 4 -15.30 -19.05 8.75
C LEU A 4 -13.97 -19.67 9.19
N HIS A 5 -13.55 -20.76 8.55
CA HIS A 5 -12.27 -21.40 8.84
C HIS A 5 -11.10 -20.52 8.41
N GLU A 6 -11.22 -19.86 7.25
CA GLU A 6 -10.23 -18.88 6.78
C GLU A 6 -10.16 -17.65 7.68
N PHE A 7 -11.31 -17.13 8.12
CA PHE A 7 -11.35 -16.04 9.10
C PHE A 7 -10.61 -16.41 10.40
N LYS A 8 -10.78 -17.63 10.92
CA LYS A 8 -10.08 -18.08 12.14
C LYS A 8 -8.56 -18.11 12.03
N ARG A 9 -7.99 -18.20 10.81
CA ARG A 9 -6.53 -18.24 10.60
C ARG A 9 -5.89 -16.87 10.82
N VAL A 10 -6.51 -15.84 10.27
CA VAL A 10 -5.98 -14.48 10.33
C VAL A 10 -6.46 -13.79 11.60
N ILE A 11 -7.72 -14.03 11.98
CA ILE A 11 -8.35 -13.37 13.11
C ILE A 11 -7.98 -14.07 14.43
N GLY A 12 -7.02 -13.48 15.14
CA GLY A 12 -6.79 -13.78 16.55
C GLY A 12 -7.91 -13.20 17.43
N VAL A 13 -8.03 -13.70 18.68
CA VAL A 13 -9.03 -13.21 19.65
C VAL A 13 -8.97 -11.69 19.83
N THR A 14 -7.76 -11.11 19.87
CA THR A 14 -7.54 -9.66 19.94
C THR A 14 -8.09 -8.92 18.71
N GLN A 15 -8.04 -9.53 17.53
CA GLN A 15 -8.62 -8.95 16.32
C GLN A 15 -10.14 -9.06 16.31
N VAL A 16 -10.72 -10.16 16.81
CA VAL A 16 -12.19 -10.27 17.01
C VAL A 16 -12.67 -9.14 17.92
N LEU A 17 -12.02 -8.97 19.08
CA LEU A 17 -12.36 -7.93 20.05
C LEU A 17 -12.19 -6.53 19.46
N TYR A 18 -11.15 -6.28 18.66
CA TYR A 18 -10.98 -5.02 17.93
C TYR A 18 -12.12 -4.78 16.93
N LEU A 19 -12.53 -5.79 16.16
CA LEU A 19 -13.62 -5.67 15.20
C LEU A 19 -14.97 -5.44 15.88
N ILE A 20 -15.22 -6.13 16.99
CA ILE A 20 -16.39 -5.89 17.85
C ILE A 20 -16.35 -4.46 18.38
N GLY A 21 -15.21 -3.99 18.89
CA GLY A 21 -15.01 -2.63 19.37
C GLY A 21 -15.29 -1.58 18.28
N ARG A 22 -14.76 -1.79 17.06
CA ARG A 22 -14.99 -0.92 15.91
C ARG A 22 -16.46 -0.93 15.46
N TRP A 23 -17.11 -2.09 15.49
CA TRP A 23 -18.52 -2.23 15.15
C TRP A 23 -19.42 -1.52 16.17
N LEU A 24 -19.14 -1.71 17.48
CA LEU A 24 -19.84 -1.02 18.56
C LEU A 24 -19.64 0.48 18.47
N LYS A 25 -18.42 0.96 18.21
CA LYS A 25 -18.12 2.38 17.99
C LYS A 25 -18.92 2.96 16.82
N ARG A 26 -18.97 2.26 15.67
CA ARG A 26 -19.75 2.69 14.49
C ARG A 26 -21.25 2.73 14.78
N ARG A 27 -21.77 1.74 15.51
CA ARG A 27 -23.18 1.75 15.94
C ARG A 27 -23.46 2.87 16.94
N GLY A 28 -22.57 3.08 17.90
CA GLY A 28 -22.63 4.19 18.85
C GLY A 28 -22.74 5.52 18.13
N ILE A 29 -21.87 5.80 17.15
CA ILE A 29 -21.93 7.04 16.34
C ILE A 29 -23.29 7.18 15.62
N ARG A 30 -23.83 6.11 15.03
CA ARG A 30 -25.13 6.15 14.36
C ARG A 30 -26.27 6.43 15.35
N TYR A 31 -26.24 5.80 16.53
CA TYR A 31 -27.23 6.04 17.57
C TYR A 31 -27.11 7.45 18.14
N THR A 32 -25.90 7.96 18.35
CA THR A 32 -25.69 9.35 18.76
C THR A 32 -26.21 10.32 17.70
N ALA A 33 -25.92 10.10 16.42
CA ALA A 33 -26.41 10.96 15.34
C ALA A 33 -27.95 10.94 15.25
N LEU A 34 -28.57 9.77 15.39
CA LEU A 34 -30.02 9.63 15.39
C LEU A 34 -30.64 10.30 16.63
N ALA A 35 -30.04 10.15 17.81
CA ALA A 35 -30.47 10.83 19.02
C ALA A 35 -30.37 12.36 18.88
N VAL A 36 -29.27 12.87 18.32
CA VAL A 36 -29.10 14.30 18.04
C VAL A 36 -30.15 14.79 17.04
N LEU A 37 -30.41 14.04 15.97
CA LEU A 37 -31.42 14.40 14.97
C LEU A 37 -32.82 14.45 15.58
N ILE A 38 -33.19 13.47 16.42
CA ILE A 38 -34.46 13.48 17.14
C ILE A 38 -34.54 14.70 18.07
N CYS A 39 -33.51 14.96 18.88
CA CYS A 39 -33.48 16.11 19.79
C CYS A 39 -33.57 17.45 19.05
N VAL A 40 -32.82 17.63 17.97
CA VAL A 40 -32.86 18.85 17.15
C VAL A 40 -34.22 19.02 16.48
N SER A 41 -34.79 17.94 15.93
CA SER A 41 -36.13 17.99 15.33
C SER A 41 -37.21 18.37 16.35
N ALA A 42 -37.13 17.87 17.58
CA ALA A 42 -38.04 18.22 18.66
C ALA A 42 -37.92 19.71 19.04
N ILE A 43 -36.71 20.24 19.15
CA ILE A 43 -36.46 21.66 19.44
C ILE A 43 -36.99 22.55 18.30
N ILE A 44 -36.78 22.17 17.04
CA ILE A 44 -37.26 22.94 15.88
C ILE A 44 -38.79 23.00 15.87
N VAL A 45 -39.47 21.87 16.13
CA VAL A 45 -40.94 21.82 16.21
C VAL A 45 -41.47 22.71 17.34
N ASP A 46 -40.79 22.71 18.49
CA ASP A 46 -41.14 23.55 19.65
C ASP A 46 -40.98 25.05 19.33
N ILE A 47 -39.86 25.44 18.70
CA ILE A 47 -39.58 26.84 18.29
C ILE A 47 -40.52 27.31 17.16
N ALA A 48 -40.89 26.43 16.22
CA ALA A 48 -41.72 26.77 15.07
C ALA A 48 -43.18 27.09 15.45
N GLY A 49 -43.59 26.83 16.69
CA GLY A 49 -44.94 27.18 17.17
C GLY A 49 -46.07 26.50 16.40
N THR A 50 -45.76 25.48 15.59
CA THR A 50 -46.74 24.68 14.87
C THR A 50 -47.42 23.78 15.90
N GLY A 51 -48.53 24.24 16.46
CA GLY A 51 -49.42 23.53 17.39
C GLY A 51 -50.08 22.29 16.79
N THR A 52 -49.30 21.41 16.17
CA THR A 52 -49.74 20.06 15.87
C THR A 52 -49.73 19.28 17.18
N GLY A 53 -50.88 19.24 17.85
CA GLY A 53 -51.16 18.61 19.14
C GLY A 53 -50.96 17.08 19.21
N VAL A 54 -49.97 16.53 18.51
CA VAL A 54 -49.58 15.11 18.61
C VAL A 54 -48.78 14.84 19.89
N LEU A 55 -48.29 15.88 20.59
CA LEU A 55 -47.51 15.76 21.84
C LEU A 55 -47.98 16.66 22.98
N GLU A 56 -49.10 17.37 22.84
CA GLU A 56 -49.55 18.37 23.83
C GLU A 56 -50.47 17.82 24.94
N GLU A 57 -51.06 16.63 24.82
CA GLU A 57 -52.12 16.20 25.75
C GLU A 57 -51.78 15.09 26.76
N GLY A 58 -50.51 14.74 27.02
CA GLY A 58 -50.29 13.79 28.12
C GLY A 58 -48.90 13.40 28.56
N LEU A 59 -47.84 13.76 27.82
CA LEU A 59 -46.48 13.44 28.24
C LEU A 59 -45.86 14.60 29.02
N GLY A 60 -45.85 14.45 30.35
CA GLY A 60 -45.13 15.36 31.25
C GLY A 60 -43.66 15.51 30.86
N TRP A 61 -43.08 16.67 31.15
CA TRP A 61 -41.67 17.01 30.86
C TRP A 61 -40.68 15.91 31.28
N GLU A 62 -40.95 15.24 32.40
CA GLU A 62 -40.15 14.10 32.90
C GLU A 62 -40.15 12.89 31.96
N GLN A 63 -41.26 12.62 31.26
CA GLN A 63 -41.34 11.51 30.31
C GLN A 63 -40.64 11.86 29.00
N LYS A 64 -40.70 13.12 28.54
CA LYS A 64 -39.95 13.62 27.38
C LYS A 64 -38.44 13.52 27.59
N ILE A 65 -37.95 13.91 28.77
CA ILE A 65 -36.55 13.74 29.15
C ILE A 65 -36.17 12.26 29.23
N SER A 66 -37.00 11.43 29.88
CA SER A 66 -36.72 10.00 30.02
C SER A 66 -36.62 9.28 28.67
N MET A 67 -37.42 9.68 27.67
CA MET A 67 -37.35 9.16 26.31
C MET A 67 -36.05 9.54 25.57
N ALA A 68 -35.42 10.67 25.90
CA ALA A 68 -34.14 11.09 25.34
C ALA A 68 -32.93 10.47 26.07
N ILE A 69 -33.04 10.25 27.39
CA ILE A 69 -31.96 9.69 28.21
C ILE A 69 -31.63 8.26 27.81
N ILE A 70 -32.62 7.40 27.56
CA ILE A 70 -32.38 5.98 27.26
C ILE A 70 -31.55 5.80 25.97
N PRO A 71 -31.92 6.38 24.81
CA PRO A 71 -31.09 6.34 23.61
C PRO A 71 -29.71 6.97 23.81
N GLY A 72 -29.63 8.07 24.55
CA GLY A 72 -28.36 8.74 24.88
C GLY A 72 -27.42 7.84 25.69
N ALA A 73 -27.94 7.17 26.73
CA ALA A 73 -27.19 6.25 27.57
C ALA A 73 -26.72 5.01 26.78
N VAL A 74 -27.57 4.44 25.93
CA VAL A 74 -27.21 3.32 25.04
C VAL A 74 -26.12 3.74 24.04
N ALA A 75 -26.25 4.94 23.45
CA ALA A 75 -25.25 5.48 22.53
C ALA A 75 -23.90 5.70 23.22
N LEU A 76 -23.88 6.32 24.40
CA LEU A 76 -22.67 6.53 25.19
C LEU A 76 -22.03 5.22 25.64
N PHE A 77 -22.84 4.26 26.09
CA PHE A 77 -22.33 2.94 26.51
C PHE A 77 -21.72 2.18 25.32
N THR A 78 -22.40 2.12 24.18
CA THR A 78 -21.89 1.42 22.99
C THR A 78 -20.62 2.09 22.43
N LEU A 79 -20.56 3.43 22.46
CA LEU A 79 -19.37 4.18 22.04
C LEU A 79 -18.21 4.01 23.04
N GLY A 80 -18.49 4.07 24.34
CA GLY A 80 -17.51 3.89 25.42
C GLY A 80 -16.93 2.48 25.42
N LEU A 81 -17.78 1.44 25.43
CA LEU A 81 -17.35 0.04 25.35
C LEU A 81 -16.60 -0.24 24.05
N GLY A 82 -17.08 0.30 22.93
CA GLY A 82 -16.41 0.17 21.64
C GLY A 82 -15.00 0.77 21.65
N SER A 83 -14.85 1.95 22.24
CA SER A 83 -13.56 2.64 22.37
C SER A 83 -12.61 1.92 23.32
N PHE A 84 -13.14 1.42 24.45
CA PHE A 84 -12.39 0.63 25.43
C PHE A 84 -11.82 -0.66 24.83
N LEU A 85 -12.67 -1.46 24.16
CA LEU A 85 -12.25 -2.70 23.49
C LEU A 85 -11.20 -2.42 22.41
N THR A 86 -11.39 -1.36 21.64
CA THR A 86 -10.44 -0.94 20.61
C THR A 86 -9.09 -0.56 21.24
N CYS A 87 -9.11 0.18 22.34
CA CYS A 87 -7.92 0.62 23.08
C CYS A 87 -7.13 -0.58 23.63
N ILE A 88 -7.78 -1.49 24.36
CA ILE A 88 -7.11 -2.69 24.91
C ILE A 88 -6.49 -3.53 23.80
N CYS A 89 -7.21 -3.76 22.71
CA CYS A 89 -6.69 -4.55 21.59
C CYS A 89 -5.55 -3.83 20.87
N SER A 90 -5.57 -2.50 20.86
CA SER A 90 -4.47 -1.69 20.35
C SER A 90 -3.24 -1.88 21.22
N LEU A 91 -3.34 -1.75 22.55
CA LEU A 91 -2.21 -1.86 23.47
C LEU A 91 -1.46 -3.20 23.35
N PHE A 92 -2.17 -4.33 23.39
CA PHE A 92 -1.52 -5.64 23.27
C PHE A 92 -0.92 -5.91 21.90
N SER A 93 -1.51 -5.36 20.86
CA SER A 93 -1.02 -5.54 19.50
C SER A 93 0.09 -4.56 19.16
N SER A 94 0.03 -3.35 19.70
CA SER A 94 0.95 -2.26 19.39
C SER A 94 2.33 -2.57 19.92
N GLU A 95 2.46 -3.13 21.12
CA GLU A 95 3.79 -3.50 21.64
C GLU A 95 4.51 -4.47 20.69
N ARG A 96 3.82 -5.52 20.22
CA ARG A 96 4.42 -6.52 19.32
C ARG A 96 4.70 -5.97 17.93
N ILE A 97 3.82 -5.11 17.42
CA ILE A 97 4.02 -4.44 16.13
C ILE A 97 5.19 -3.45 16.24
N LEU A 98 5.26 -2.66 17.31
CA LEU A 98 6.35 -1.74 17.60
C LEU A 98 7.68 -2.47 17.75
N ILE A 99 7.70 -3.65 18.38
CA ILE A 99 8.90 -4.50 18.41
C ILE A 99 9.28 -4.90 16.99
N ALA A 100 8.34 -5.33 16.14
CA ALA A 100 8.65 -5.67 14.76
C ALA A 100 9.15 -4.45 13.96
N ASP A 101 8.47 -3.30 14.07
CA ASP A 101 8.84 -2.03 13.41
C ASP A 101 10.22 -1.56 13.85
N ALA A 102 10.52 -1.59 15.14
CA ALA A 102 11.83 -1.22 15.70
C ALA A 102 12.95 -2.19 15.29
N ASN A 103 12.60 -3.44 14.93
CA ASN A 103 13.54 -4.45 14.47
C ASN A 103 13.44 -4.65 12.95
N SER A 104 13.59 -3.54 12.22
CA SER A 104 13.80 -3.56 10.76
C SER A 104 12.64 -4.06 9.91
N MET A 105 11.40 -4.14 10.43
CA MET A 105 10.24 -4.47 9.58
C MET A 105 10.01 -3.40 8.49
N ASN A 106 10.34 -2.13 8.78
CA ASN A 106 10.23 -1.04 7.82
C ASN A 106 11.29 -1.10 6.70
N LEU A 107 12.48 -1.63 6.99
CA LEU A 107 13.60 -1.78 6.03
C LEU A 107 13.33 -2.84 4.95
N MET A 108 12.11 -3.37 4.88
CA MET A 108 11.68 -4.23 3.78
C MET A 108 11.38 -3.47 2.48
N GLU A 109 11.47 -2.15 2.47
CA GLU A 109 11.55 -1.35 1.24
C GLU A 109 12.73 -1.79 0.36
N ASP A 110 13.89 -2.09 0.97
CA ASP A 110 15.10 -2.53 0.27
C ASP A 110 14.88 -3.82 -0.51
N ARG A 111 13.98 -4.69 -0.03
CA ARG A 111 13.62 -5.90 -0.75
C ARG A 111 12.89 -5.59 -2.05
N LYS A 112 11.97 -4.63 -2.06
CA LYS A 112 11.28 -4.26 -3.31
C LYS A 112 12.30 -3.73 -4.31
N LYS A 113 13.27 -2.94 -3.84
CA LYS A 113 14.40 -2.43 -4.63
C LYS A 113 15.32 -3.55 -5.13
N ALA A 114 15.56 -4.59 -4.33
CA ALA A 114 16.38 -5.74 -4.75
C ALA A 114 15.74 -6.56 -5.89
N ASP A 115 14.41 -6.70 -5.91
CA ASP A 115 13.65 -7.40 -6.96
C ASP A 115 13.16 -6.46 -8.07
N MET A 116 13.75 -5.27 -8.21
CA MET A 116 13.27 -4.21 -9.11
C MET A 116 13.23 -4.64 -10.58
N GLY A 117 14.22 -5.40 -11.07
CA GLY A 117 14.28 -5.83 -12.47
C GLY A 117 13.03 -6.60 -12.92
N TRP A 118 12.57 -7.56 -12.11
CA TRP A 118 11.35 -8.33 -12.43
C TRP A 118 10.09 -7.45 -12.42
N HIS A 119 9.99 -6.53 -11.46
CA HIS A 119 8.86 -5.60 -11.40
C HIS A 119 8.82 -4.67 -12.62
N LEU A 120 9.96 -4.13 -13.04
CA LEU A 120 10.07 -3.28 -14.21
C LEU A 120 9.72 -4.05 -15.50
N ASP A 121 10.09 -5.32 -15.59
CA ASP A 121 9.70 -6.18 -16.71
C ASP A 121 8.19 -6.36 -16.79
N VAL A 122 7.54 -6.63 -15.66
CA VAL A 122 6.09 -6.74 -15.58
C VAL A 122 5.42 -5.41 -15.95
N LEU A 123 5.95 -4.27 -15.48
CA LEU A 123 5.43 -2.95 -15.80
C LEU A 123 5.56 -2.64 -17.29
N TRP A 124 6.70 -2.98 -17.89
CA TRP A 124 6.89 -2.86 -19.34
C TRP A 124 5.83 -3.65 -20.09
N ASP A 125 5.71 -4.95 -19.81
CA ASP A 125 4.82 -5.84 -20.56
C ASP A 125 3.33 -5.49 -20.41
N ARG A 126 2.94 -4.93 -19.25
CA ARG A 126 1.53 -4.66 -18.91
C ARG A 126 1.09 -3.23 -19.20
N VAL A 127 2.01 -2.26 -19.18
CA VAL A 127 1.70 -0.83 -19.24
C VAL A 127 2.53 -0.16 -20.33
N PHE A 128 3.84 0.00 -20.13
CA PHE A 128 4.67 0.88 -20.95
C PHE A 128 4.84 0.41 -22.39
N LYS A 129 4.76 -0.90 -22.67
CA LYS A 129 4.79 -1.42 -24.06
C LYS A 129 3.67 -0.83 -24.92
N TYR A 130 2.47 -0.63 -24.35
CA TYR A 130 1.32 -0.08 -25.07
C TYR A 130 1.41 1.44 -25.18
N GLU A 131 1.87 2.11 -24.13
CA GLU A 131 2.10 3.57 -24.15
C GLU A 131 3.18 3.94 -25.15
N ALA A 132 4.31 3.22 -25.16
CA ALA A 132 5.38 3.39 -26.13
C ALA A 132 4.86 3.17 -27.55
N LYS A 133 4.03 2.13 -27.78
CA LYS A 133 3.39 1.93 -29.10
C LYS A 133 2.55 3.14 -29.50
N LYS A 134 1.69 3.65 -28.62
CA LYS A 134 0.82 4.80 -28.90
C LYS A 134 1.63 6.08 -29.20
N GLN A 135 2.68 6.33 -28.43
CA GLN A 135 3.60 7.46 -28.69
C GLN A 135 4.30 7.33 -30.03
N ASN A 136 4.75 6.12 -30.37
CA ASN A 136 5.40 5.83 -31.64
C ASN A 136 4.45 6.00 -32.83
N ASP A 137 3.19 5.58 -32.69
CA ASP A 137 2.16 5.71 -33.73
C ASP A 137 1.80 7.20 -33.97
N TRP A 138 1.54 7.97 -32.90
CA TRP A 138 1.34 9.43 -33.00
C TRP A 138 2.50 10.13 -33.72
N ARG A 139 3.74 9.74 -33.41
CA ARG A 139 4.90 10.32 -34.08
C ARG A 139 4.98 9.96 -35.55
N ARG A 140 4.71 8.71 -35.91
CA ARG A 140 4.67 8.33 -37.33
C ARG A 140 3.63 9.15 -38.09
N ASP A 141 2.48 9.43 -37.47
CA ASP A 141 1.44 10.25 -38.08
C ASP A 141 1.86 11.73 -38.17
N ALA A 142 2.53 12.26 -37.14
CA ALA A 142 3.09 13.62 -37.14
C ALA A 142 4.22 13.77 -38.17
N GLU A 143 5.16 12.83 -38.22
CA GLU A 143 6.23 12.77 -39.22
C GLU A 143 5.66 12.58 -40.63
N ALA A 144 4.63 11.75 -40.84
CA ALA A 144 3.97 11.62 -42.14
C ALA A 144 3.26 12.92 -42.57
N THR A 145 2.71 13.66 -41.61
CA THR A 145 2.08 14.97 -41.84
C THR A 145 3.13 16.06 -42.12
N GLU A 146 4.27 16.02 -41.43
CA GLU A 146 5.37 16.97 -41.55
C GLU A 146 6.24 16.72 -42.80
N VAL A 147 6.46 15.46 -43.19
CA VAL A 147 7.08 15.06 -44.47
C VAL A 147 6.16 15.41 -45.66
N GLY A 148 4.85 15.53 -45.45
CA GLY A 148 3.93 16.15 -46.41
C GLY A 148 4.11 17.65 -46.59
N TYR A 149 4.73 18.34 -45.62
CA TYR A 149 4.99 19.78 -45.65
C TYR A 149 6.44 20.15 -45.94
N ASN A 150 7.41 19.29 -45.64
CA ASN A 150 8.84 19.53 -45.86
C ASN A 150 9.49 18.34 -46.59
N LEU A 151 9.22 18.24 -47.90
CA LEU A 151 10.11 17.54 -48.82
C LEU A 151 11.22 18.52 -49.26
N GLY A 152 12.14 18.82 -48.34
CA GLY A 152 13.25 19.72 -48.59
C GLY A 152 14.14 19.86 -47.35
N GLU A 153 15.30 19.21 -47.43
CA GLU A 153 16.47 19.32 -46.54
C GLU A 153 16.59 18.41 -45.31
N SER A 154 17.71 17.68 -45.34
CA SER A 154 18.54 17.29 -44.20
C SER A 154 18.21 15.99 -43.46
N THR A 155 18.71 14.88 -44.01
CA THR A 155 19.09 13.69 -43.23
C THR A 155 20.46 13.21 -43.68
N ARG A 156 21.54 13.65 -42.99
CA ARG A 156 22.89 13.14 -43.26
C ARG A 156 23.78 12.79 -42.06
N ASP A 157 23.35 12.98 -40.80
CA ASP A 157 24.30 12.89 -39.66
C ASP A 157 23.99 11.94 -38.50
N LEU A 158 23.04 10.99 -38.62
CA LEU A 158 22.71 10.09 -37.51
C LEU A 158 23.48 8.74 -37.48
N GLY A 159 24.50 8.55 -38.32
CA GLY A 159 25.20 7.27 -38.47
C GLY A 159 26.35 6.99 -37.48
N CYS A 160 26.85 8.00 -36.77
CA CYS A 160 28.20 7.93 -36.18
C CYS A 160 28.23 7.47 -34.70
N TRP A 161 27.12 7.59 -33.96
CA TRP A 161 27.14 7.46 -32.50
C TRP A 161 26.95 6.03 -31.93
N ARG A 162 26.61 5.04 -32.77
CA ARG A 162 26.19 3.71 -32.29
C ARG A 162 27.34 2.76 -31.88
N ARG A 163 28.62 3.14 -32.04
CA ARG A 163 29.73 2.17 -31.96
C ARG A 163 30.70 2.30 -30.78
N GLU A 164 30.61 3.34 -29.93
CA GLU A 164 31.64 3.56 -28.90
C GLU A 164 31.23 3.29 -27.43
N GLN A 165 29.95 3.13 -27.09
CA GLN A 165 29.54 3.02 -25.67
C GLN A 165 29.28 1.61 -25.11
N PHE A 166 29.42 0.55 -25.91
CA PHE A 166 29.28 -0.85 -25.41
C PHE A 166 30.62 -1.61 -25.46
N GLY A 167 31.69 -0.96 -24.99
CA GLY A 167 32.98 -1.59 -24.73
C GLY A 167 33.10 -2.05 -23.28
N SER A 168 33.04 -3.37 -23.08
CA SER A 168 33.63 -4.14 -21.97
C SER A 168 33.43 -3.62 -20.54
N PHE A 169 32.45 -4.20 -19.83
CA PHE A 169 32.45 -4.25 -18.36
C PHE A 169 33.71 -5.00 -17.89
N GLY A 170 34.71 -4.25 -17.45
CA GLY A 170 35.91 -4.75 -16.79
C GLY A 170 36.12 -3.98 -15.50
N ASP A 171 36.23 -4.72 -14.40
CA ASP A 171 36.38 -4.26 -13.02
C ASP A 171 37.46 -3.19 -12.88
N LYS A 172 37.06 -1.95 -12.58
CA LYS A 172 37.88 -0.99 -11.83
C LYS A 172 36.99 -0.12 -10.95
N GLU A 173 37.08 -0.38 -9.65
CA GLU A 173 36.82 0.61 -8.60
C GLU A 173 37.82 1.75 -8.80
N ASP A 174 37.32 2.97 -9.04
CA ASP A 174 38.08 4.18 -8.71
C ASP A 174 37.11 5.31 -8.34
N ASP A 175 37.27 5.77 -7.09
CA ASP A 175 36.65 6.95 -6.52
C ASP A 175 37.22 8.20 -7.21
N SER A 176 36.43 8.86 -8.05
CA SER A 176 36.50 10.32 -8.19
C SER A 176 35.29 10.88 -8.91
N ALA A 177 34.74 11.92 -8.28
CA ALA A 177 33.63 12.72 -8.77
C ALA A 177 34.04 13.53 -10.00
N ASP A 178 33.95 12.93 -11.18
CA ASP A 178 33.75 13.65 -12.43
C ASP A 178 32.37 13.28 -12.96
N CYS A 179 31.36 14.07 -12.58
CA CYS A 179 30.11 14.11 -13.34
C CYS A 179 30.47 14.64 -14.72
N PRO A 180 30.44 13.84 -15.81
CA PRO A 180 30.56 14.41 -17.13
C PRO A 180 29.42 15.42 -17.25
N ALA A 181 29.77 16.66 -17.60
CA ALA A 181 28.80 17.67 -18.00
C ALA A 181 27.99 17.06 -19.15
N TYR A 182 26.82 16.51 -18.82
CA TYR A 182 25.88 15.95 -19.78
C TYR A 182 25.46 17.12 -20.66
N SER A 183 25.96 17.11 -21.90
CA SER A 183 25.56 18.07 -22.91
C SER A 183 24.05 18.04 -23.03
N GLU A 184 23.47 19.21 -22.85
CA GLU A 184 22.07 19.60 -22.87
C GLU A 184 21.44 19.45 -24.27
N THR A 185 21.78 18.39 -25.01
CA THR A 185 20.96 17.96 -26.15
C THR A 185 19.77 17.24 -25.53
N VAL A 186 18.68 18.00 -25.35
CA VAL A 186 17.32 17.49 -25.22
C VAL A 186 17.23 16.29 -26.15
N ARG A 187 17.21 15.08 -25.60
CA ARG A 187 16.91 13.89 -26.41
C ARG A 187 15.51 14.18 -26.95
N GLU A 188 15.42 14.55 -28.23
CA GLU A 188 14.21 14.39 -29.01
C GLU A 188 13.96 12.87 -29.08
N THR A 189 13.41 12.40 -27.96
CA THR A 189 12.61 11.20 -27.76
C THR A 189 12.72 10.18 -28.89
N THR A 190 13.71 9.32 -28.78
CA THR A 190 13.77 8.06 -29.51
C THR A 190 12.53 7.20 -29.19
N LEU A 191 12.13 6.36 -30.15
CA LEU A 191 11.11 5.32 -29.93
C LEU A 191 11.53 4.49 -28.71
N MET A 192 10.78 4.55 -27.61
CA MET A 192 11.19 3.88 -26.38
C MET A 192 11.10 2.36 -26.55
N THR A 193 12.25 1.71 -26.63
CA THR A 193 12.37 0.25 -26.59
C THR A 193 12.34 -0.26 -25.16
N ARG A 194 12.12 -1.57 -24.98
CA ARG A 194 12.14 -2.20 -23.64
C ARG A 194 13.45 -1.94 -22.92
N ASP A 195 14.57 -2.10 -23.61
CA ASP A 195 15.90 -1.99 -23.00
C ASP A 195 16.21 -0.53 -22.61
N GLU A 196 15.72 0.43 -23.41
CA GLU A 196 15.82 1.85 -23.06
C GLU A 196 14.93 2.22 -21.86
N PHE A 197 13.71 1.68 -21.78
CA PHE A 197 12.84 1.86 -20.61
C PHE A 197 13.50 1.29 -19.35
N LEU A 198 14.02 0.06 -19.43
CA LEU A 198 14.71 -0.57 -18.30
C LEU A 198 15.95 0.23 -17.90
N ALA A 199 16.78 0.67 -18.85
CA ALA A 199 17.95 1.48 -18.55
C ALA A 199 17.56 2.82 -17.89
N ALA A 200 16.52 3.48 -18.39
CA ALA A 200 16.00 4.73 -17.84
C ALA A 200 15.44 4.55 -16.42
N ALA A 201 14.68 3.48 -16.19
CA ALA A 201 14.12 3.15 -14.89
C ALA A 201 15.21 2.82 -13.86
N HIS A 202 16.21 2.00 -14.23
CA HIS A 202 17.34 1.72 -13.35
C HIS A 202 18.14 2.99 -13.04
N TRP A 203 18.34 3.87 -14.03
CA TRP A 203 19.04 5.14 -13.83
C TRP A 203 18.28 6.07 -12.88
N ALA A 204 16.96 6.22 -13.05
CA ALA A 204 16.13 7.07 -12.21
C ALA A 204 16.02 6.52 -10.79
N LEU A 205 15.66 5.25 -10.63
CA LEU A 205 15.39 4.64 -9.32
C LEU A 205 16.65 4.43 -8.47
N ALA A 206 17.85 4.43 -9.07
CA ALA A 206 19.11 4.31 -8.34
C ALA A 206 19.64 5.65 -7.81
N ARG A 207 19.06 6.79 -8.21
CA ARG A 207 19.60 8.13 -7.90
C ARG A 207 18.59 8.96 -7.11
N SER A 208 19.11 9.74 -6.17
CA SER A 208 18.31 10.77 -5.50
C SER A 208 18.32 12.04 -6.34
N SER A 209 17.42 12.15 -7.33
CA SER A 209 17.26 13.37 -8.13
C SER A 209 15.86 13.98 -7.95
N PRO A 210 15.68 15.27 -8.29
CA PRO A 210 14.34 15.84 -8.33
C PRO A 210 13.50 15.16 -9.43
N GLN A 211 12.30 14.68 -9.09
CA GLN A 211 11.42 13.95 -10.02
C GLN A 211 11.17 14.65 -11.36
N LYS A 212 11.03 15.98 -11.36
CA LYS A 212 10.85 16.75 -12.61
C LYS A 212 12.06 16.67 -13.54
N TYR A 213 13.26 16.61 -12.96
CA TYR A 213 14.49 16.46 -13.71
C TYR A 213 14.59 15.05 -14.29
N GLU A 214 14.26 14.03 -13.51
CA GLU A 214 14.22 12.64 -13.97
C GLU A 214 13.23 12.43 -15.12
N GLU A 215 12.01 12.94 -14.97
CA GLU A 215 10.98 12.88 -16.02
C GLU A 215 11.46 13.59 -17.29
N HIS A 216 12.14 14.73 -17.16
CA HIS A 216 12.71 15.45 -18.29
C HIS A 216 13.83 14.66 -19.00
N VAL A 217 14.72 14.00 -18.25
CA VAL A 217 15.87 13.26 -18.79
C VAL A 217 15.44 11.92 -19.40
N THR A 218 14.53 11.21 -18.73
CA THR A 218 14.12 9.86 -19.11
C THR A 218 12.94 9.82 -20.07
N GLY A 219 12.13 10.89 -20.10
CA GLY A 219 10.85 10.91 -20.81
C GLY A 219 9.75 10.09 -20.13
N CYS A 220 10.01 9.51 -18.95
CA CYS A 220 9.06 8.71 -18.19
C CYS A 220 8.87 9.27 -16.79
N ASN A 221 7.62 9.28 -16.34
CA ASN A 221 7.32 9.64 -14.96
C ASN A 221 7.41 8.40 -14.06
N PHE A 222 8.51 8.29 -13.31
CA PHE A 222 8.74 7.19 -12.38
C PHE A 222 8.28 7.49 -10.93
N SER A 223 7.72 8.67 -10.66
CA SER A 223 7.37 9.11 -9.29
C SER A 223 6.43 8.13 -8.55
N LEU A 224 5.42 7.58 -9.24
CA LEU A 224 4.50 6.62 -8.66
C LEU A 224 5.18 5.29 -8.30
N ILE A 225 6.16 4.90 -9.12
CA ILE A 225 6.92 3.66 -8.93
C ILE A 225 7.90 3.84 -7.75
N GLU A 226 8.60 4.96 -7.71
CA GLU A 226 9.48 5.35 -6.59
C GLU A 226 8.71 5.41 -5.26
N ASP A 227 7.60 6.14 -5.22
CA ASP A 227 6.73 6.23 -4.04
C ASP A 227 6.21 4.85 -3.58
N TRP A 228 5.99 3.93 -4.52
CA TRP A 228 5.57 2.56 -4.23
C TRP A 228 6.71 1.71 -3.65
N TYR A 229 7.94 1.91 -4.16
CA TYR A 229 9.15 1.28 -3.63
C TYR A 229 9.47 1.76 -2.21
N ASP A 230 9.28 3.05 -1.94
CA ASP A 230 9.47 3.68 -0.63
C ASP A 230 8.31 3.39 0.34
N GLY A 231 7.24 2.72 -0.12
CA GLY A 231 6.17 2.26 0.75
C GLY A 231 6.65 1.13 1.68
N ALA A 232 6.45 1.30 2.99
CA ALA A 232 6.79 0.30 4.00
C ALA A 232 6.09 -1.06 3.79
N PHE A 233 6.85 -2.14 3.65
CA PHE A 233 6.30 -3.49 3.47
C PHE A 233 5.59 -3.96 4.75
N PHE A 234 4.44 -4.65 4.61
CA PHE A 234 3.71 -5.29 5.70
C PHE A 234 3.20 -4.37 6.82
N THR A 235 3.09 -3.06 6.61
CA THR A 235 2.44 -2.19 7.61
C THR A 235 0.93 -2.19 7.41
N SER A 236 0.17 -2.20 8.51
CA SER A 236 -1.28 -2.11 8.44
C SER A 236 -1.80 -0.76 7.93
N ASP A 237 -0.92 0.23 7.94
CA ASP A 237 -1.17 1.60 7.50
C ASP A 237 -0.54 1.90 6.14
N ASP A 238 0.07 0.92 5.47
CA ASP A 238 0.45 1.07 4.06
C ASP A 238 -0.81 1.25 3.23
N ARG A 239 -1.09 2.51 2.92
CA ARG A 239 -2.15 2.95 2.03
C ARG A 239 -1.56 3.62 0.80
N LYS A 240 -0.26 3.51 0.53
CA LYS A 240 0.41 4.27 -0.52
C LYS A 240 -0.27 4.09 -1.88
N LEU A 241 -0.59 2.85 -2.27
CA LEU A 241 -1.32 2.57 -3.51
C LEU A 241 -2.72 3.21 -3.55
N GLN A 242 -3.42 3.19 -2.43
CA GLN A 242 -4.78 3.73 -2.29
C GLN A 242 -4.78 5.26 -2.24
N ASP A 243 -3.80 5.85 -1.58
CA ASP A 243 -3.55 7.28 -1.50
C ASP A 243 -3.12 7.81 -2.87
N GLN A 244 -2.24 7.09 -3.58
CA GLN A 244 -1.90 7.39 -4.98
C GLN A 244 -3.14 7.32 -5.88
N PHE A 245 -3.95 6.26 -5.78
CA PHE A 245 -5.17 6.14 -6.58
C PHE A 245 -6.19 7.25 -6.32
N SER A 246 -6.30 7.71 -5.06
CA SER A 246 -7.26 8.75 -4.68
C SER A 246 -6.77 10.17 -4.93
N ALA A 247 -5.47 10.44 -4.75
CA ALA A 247 -4.92 11.79 -4.75
C ALA A 247 -4.13 12.15 -6.02
N HIS A 248 -3.67 11.19 -6.82
CA HIS A 248 -2.86 11.48 -8.00
C HIS A 248 -3.64 12.32 -9.01
N LYS A 249 -3.05 13.45 -9.44
CA LYS A 249 -3.74 14.45 -10.28
C LYS A 249 -4.24 13.86 -11.59
N ALA A 250 -3.44 13.02 -12.25
CA ALA A 250 -3.82 12.39 -13.51
C ALA A 250 -4.99 11.41 -13.31
N ILE A 251 -4.93 10.57 -12.27
CA ILE A 251 -6.00 9.62 -11.94
C ILE A 251 -7.27 10.39 -11.62
N ARG A 252 -7.18 11.46 -10.82
CA ARG A 252 -8.33 12.32 -10.51
C ARG A 252 -8.90 13.01 -11.75
N GLY A 253 -8.06 13.43 -12.69
CA GLY A 253 -8.47 13.99 -13.98
C GLY A 253 -9.26 12.98 -14.81
N ILE A 254 -8.73 11.75 -14.97
CA ILE A 254 -9.42 10.65 -15.67
C ILE A 254 -10.76 10.36 -14.99
N ARG A 255 -10.78 10.23 -13.66
CA ARG A 255 -11.99 9.99 -12.88
C ARG A 255 -13.04 11.10 -13.02
N GLN A 256 -12.62 12.35 -13.22
CA GLN A 256 -13.51 13.47 -13.51
C GLN A 256 -14.04 13.41 -14.94
N PHE A 257 -13.19 13.11 -15.91
CA PHE A 257 -13.55 12.93 -17.32
C PHE A 257 -14.58 11.81 -17.50
N MET A 258 -14.37 10.65 -16.86
CA MET A 258 -15.28 9.51 -16.90
C MET A 258 -16.61 9.72 -16.15
N GLY A 259 -16.83 10.88 -15.52
CA GLY A 259 -18.13 11.20 -14.92
C GLY A 259 -18.49 10.40 -13.67
N ILE A 260 -17.51 10.04 -12.82
CA ILE A 260 -17.79 9.27 -11.59
C ILE A 260 -18.86 9.97 -10.74
N PRO A 261 -19.94 9.25 -10.33
CA PRO A 261 -21.05 9.82 -9.60
C PRO A 261 -20.62 10.55 -8.31
N TRP A 262 -21.24 11.69 -8.02
CA TRP A 262 -20.95 12.49 -6.83
C TRP A 262 -21.18 11.71 -5.52
N SER A 263 -22.10 10.75 -5.51
CA SER A 263 -22.37 9.87 -4.37
C SER A 263 -21.16 9.01 -4.01
N VAL A 264 -20.43 8.51 -5.01
CA VAL A 264 -19.20 7.75 -4.81
C VAL A 264 -18.11 8.66 -4.22
N LYS A 265 -17.96 9.88 -4.75
CA LYS A 265 -17.01 10.88 -4.22
C LYS A 265 -17.30 11.23 -2.77
N VAL A 266 -18.58 11.42 -2.40
CA VAL A 266 -18.98 11.74 -1.02
C VAL A 266 -18.69 10.57 -0.08
N ILE A 267 -18.99 9.34 -0.50
CA ILE A 267 -18.70 8.14 0.29
C ILE A 267 -17.19 7.97 0.48
N GLU A 268 -16.39 8.14 -0.58
CA GLU A 268 -14.93 8.09 -0.50
C GLU A 268 -14.35 9.19 0.39
N THR A 269 -14.89 10.41 0.29
CA THR A 269 -14.41 11.56 1.09
C THR A 269 -14.77 11.40 2.57
N LEU A 270 -15.99 10.93 2.88
CA LEU A 270 -16.47 10.79 4.26
C LEU A 270 -15.90 9.58 4.98
N PHE A 271 -15.67 8.48 4.26
CA PHE A 271 -15.28 7.21 4.87
C PHE A 271 -13.85 6.79 4.53
N GLY A 272 -13.16 7.54 3.67
CA GLY A 272 -11.94 7.11 2.99
C GLY A 272 -12.21 5.93 2.07
N HIS A 273 -11.19 5.48 1.37
CA HIS A 273 -11.15 4.08 0.99
C HIS A 273 -10.64 3.31 2.22
N PRO A 274 -11.48 2.52 2.91
CA PRO A 274 -10.95 1.71 4.00
C PRO A 274 -9.93 0.74 3.40
N PRO A 275 -8.75 0.55 4.04
CA PRO A 275 -7.84 -0.49 3.60
C PRO A 275 -8.61 -1.81 3.56
N PRO A 276 -8.39 -2.66 2.53
CA PRO A 276 -9.09 -3.92 2.40
C PRO A 276 -9.00 -4.65 3.75
N LEU A 277 -10.15 -5.02 4.32
CA LEU A 277 -10.19 -5.61 5.67
C LEU A 277 -9.20 -6.77 5.79
N TRP A 278 -9.07 -7.55 4.71
CA TRP A 278 -8.11 -8.65 4.60
C TRP A 278 -6.66 -8.20 4.62
N HIS A 279 -6.31 -7.12 3.91
CA HIS A 279 -4.97 -6.53 3.96
C HIS A 279 -4.63 -6.14 5.40
N PHE A 280 -5.48 -5.31 6.02
CA PHE A 280 -5.29 -4.84 7.39
C PHE A 280 -5.12 -5.99 8.40
N LEU A 281 -6.02 -6.97 8.37
CA LEU A 281 -5.97 -8.10 9.30
C LEU A 281 -4.73 -8.97 9.08
N THR A 282 -4.32 -9.16 7.82
CA THR A 282 -3.15 -9.96 7.47
C THR A 282 -1.86 -9.27 7.90
N MET A 283 -1.70 -7.98 7.60
CA MET A 283 -0.50 -7.22 8.02
C MET A 283 -0.38 -7.16 9.53
N LYS A 284 -1.49 -6.91 10.23
CA LYS A 284 -1.53 -6.97 11.69
C LYS A 284 -1.11 -8.35 12.23
N LYS A 285 -1.56 -9.42 11.58
CA LYS A 285 -1.21 -10.80 11.96
C LYS A 285 0.27 -11.11 11.69
N ILE A 286 0.83 -10.65 10.56
CA ILE A 286 2.25 -10.77 10.22
C ILE A 286 3.09 -10.04 11.27
N GLY A 287 2.88 -8.73 11.47
CA GLY A 287 3.66 -7.94 12.43
C GLY A 287 3.61 -8.49 13.85
N THR A 288 2.41 -8.90 14.31
CA THR A 288 2.27 -9.54 15.64
C THR A 288 3.02 -10.87 15.73
N SER A 289 2.99 -11.69 14.67
CA SER A 289 3.66 -13.00 14.65
C SER A 289 5.18 -12.84 14.60
N VAL A 290 5.68 -11.94 13.76
CA VAL A 290 7.10 -11.60 13.63
C VAL A 290 7.64 -11.06 14.95
N GLY A 291 6.98 -10.05 15.56
CA GLY A 291 7.41 -9.52 16.86
C GLY A 291 7.45 -10.60 17.95
N THR A 292 6.47 -11.52 17.95
CA THR A 292 6.47 -12.67 18.88
C THR A 292 7.65 -13.62 18.63
N LEU A 293 7.98 -13.88 17.36
CA LEU A 293 9.11 -14.75 16.98
C LEU A 293 10.45 -14.11 17.31
N ILE A 294 10.64 -12.82 17.02
CA ILE A 294 11.83 -12.04 17.39
C ILE A 294 12.06 -12.15 18.89
N SER A 295 11.06 -11.82 19.72
CA SER A 295 11.19 -11.90 21.17
C SER A 295 11.47 -13.33 21.66
N LYS A 296 10.86 -14.34 21.02
CA LYS A 296 11.11 -15.75 21.37
C LYS A 296 12.55 -16.15 21.07
N MET A 297 13.02 -15.90 19.84
CA MET A 297 14.34 -16.34 19.37
C MET A 297 15.45 -15.59 20.08
N ASN A 298 15.32 -14.28 20.25
CA ASN A 298 16.27 -13.51 21.05
C ASN A 298 16.33 -14.00 22.50
N ARG A 299 15.21 -14.36 23.14
CA ARG A 299 15.24 -14.92 24.50
C ARG A 299 15.87 -16.31 24.59
N GLU A 300 15.71 -17.12 23.54
CA GLU A 300 16.16 -18.52 23.50
C GLU A 300 17.66 -18.64 23.16
N TYR A 301 18.15 -17.76 22.29
CA TYR A 301 19.50 -17.85 21.74
C TYR A 301 20.42 -16.69 22.17
N CYS A 302 19.88 -15.52 22.52
CA CYS A 302 20.67 -14.42 23.08
C CYS A 302 20.57 -14.45 24.62
N GLY A 303 21.73 -14.48 25.29
CA GLY A 303 21.79 -14.44 26.75
C GLY A 303 21.32 -13.10 27.34
N PHE A 304 21.00 -13.09 28.63
CA PHE A 304 20.68 -11.85 29.33
C PHE A 304 21.87 -10.87 29.25
N GLY A 305 21.61 -9.63 28.79
CA GLY A 305 22.63 -8.60 28.62
C GLY A 305 23.44 -8.67 27.32
N GLN A 306 23.17 -9.64 26.44
CA GLN A 306 23.73 -9.66 25.08
C GLN A 306 22.88 -8.81 24.13
N PRO A 307 23.48 -8.22 23.07
CA PRO A 307 22.72 -7.53 22.05
C PRO A 307 21.74 -8.50 21.38
N TYR A 308 20.57 -7.98 21.00
CA TYR A 308 19.61 -8.73 20.20
C TYR A 308 20.21 -9.02 18.83
N PHE A 309 20.06 -10.25 18.38
CA PHE A 309 20.57 -10.72 17.10
C PHE A 309 19.48 -10.80 16.04
N PHE A 310 18.31 -11.35 16.41
CA PHE A 310 17.25 -11.61 15.45
C PHE A 310 16.42 -10.36 15.20
N ASP A 311 16.14 -10.08 13.94
CA ASP A 311 15.26 -9.01 13.50
C ASP A 311 14.07 -9.52 12.64
N ALA A 312 13.27 -8.62 12.09
CA ALA A 312 12.13 -8.99 11.26
C ALA A 312 12.55 -9.58 9.90
N GLN A 313 13.67 -9.13 9.33
CA GLN A 313 14.15 -9.57 8.04
C GLN A 313 14.52 -11.06 8.07
N ASP A 314 15.08 -11.52 9.19
CA ASP A 314 15.41 -12.93 9.42
C ASP A 314 14.19 -13.86 9.30
N PHE A 315 12.97 -13.36 9.48
CA PHE A 315 11.75 -14.16 9.33
C PHE A 315 11.02 -13.91 8.01
N LEU A 316 11.17 -12.74 7.42
CA LEU A 316 10.42 -12.32 6.23
C LEU A 316 11.20 -12.53 4.93
N TRP A 317 12.53 -12.48 4.98
CA TRP A 317 13.40 -12.60 3.81
C TRP A 317 14.04 -13.99 3.71
N ASP A 318 13.81 -14.65 2.58
CA ASP A 318 14.60 -15.80 2.16
C ASP A 318 15.99 -15.40 1.65
N GLY A 319 16.88 -15.00 2.57
CA GLY A 319 18.26 -14.64 2.27
C GLY A 319 19.24 -15.73 2.69
N GLN A 320 20.13 -16.15 1.78
CA GLN A 320 21.24 -17.06 2.10
C GLN A 320 22.23 -16.44 3.10
N TRP A 321 22.29 -15.11 3.16
CA TRP A 321 23.15 -14.34 4.06
C TRP A 321 22.89 -14.63 5.54
N PHE A 322 21.62 -14.80 5.94
CA PHE A 322 21.26 -15.10 7.32
C PHE A 322 21.97 -16.37 7.82
N ALA A 323 22.01 -17.42 7.01
CA ALA A 323 22.66 -18.67 7.37
C ALA A 323 24.17 -18.48 7.64
N ALA A 324 24.85 -17.71 6.78
CA ALA A 324 26.27 -17.40 6.96
C ALA A 324 26.52 -16.60 8.25
N VAL A 325 25.70 -15.58 8.52
CA VAL A 325 25.83 -14.74 9.72
C VAL A 325 25.50 -15.55 10.99
N ALA A 326 24.48 -16.41 10.95
CA ALA A 326 24.10 -17.27 12.07
C ALA A 326 25.19 -18.31 12.41
N LEU A 327 25.77 -18.97 11.40
CA LEU A 327 26.90 -19.91 11.60
C LEU A 327 28.11 -19.21 12.23
N LYS A 328 28.43 -17.99 11.76
CA LYS A 328 29.52 -17.19 12.32
C LYS A 328 29.25 -16.76 13.76
N THR A 329 28.02 -16.39 14.08
CA THR A 329 27.64 -15.82 15.38
C THR A 329 27.47 -16.88 16.45
N PHE A 330 26.83 -18.01 16.11
CA PHE A 330 26.46 -19.05 17.08
C PHE A 330 27.36 -20.30 17.00
N GLY A 331 28.34 -20.33 16.10
CA GLY A 331 29.27 -21.44 15.93
C GLY A 331 28.54 -22.76 15.70
N ASN A 332 28.85 -23.78 16.50
CA ASN A 332 28.25 -25.13 16.39
C ASN A 332 26.72 -25.14 16.58
N ARG A 333 26.14 -24.13 17.22
CA ARG A 333 24.68 -23.99 17.39
C ARG A 333 24.01 -23.28 16.22
N GLY A 334 24.78 -22.76 15.26
CA GLY A 334 24.26 -22.00 14.13
C GLY A 334 23.32 -22.81 13.24
N GLU A 335 23.61 -24.10 13.04
CA GLU A 335 22.73 -24.98 12.26
C GLU A 335 21.34 -25.13 12.92
N ASP A 336 21.30 -25.35 14.24
CA ASP A 336 20.06 -25.44 15.00
C ASP A 336 19.26 -24.12 14.92
N VAL A 337 19.94 -22.98 15.05
CA VAL A 337 19.34 -21.64 14.93
C VAL A 337 18.69 -21.46 13.56
N ILE A 338 19.39 -21.84 12.50
CA ILE A 338 18.91 -21.73 11.12
C ILE A 338 17.68 -22.62 10.92
N GLU A 339 17.74 -23.87 11.37
CA GLU A 339 16.61 -24.79 11.27
C GLU A 339 15.38 -24.23 11.99
N ASP A 340 15.56 -23.69 13.20
CA ASP A 340 14.49 -23.13 14.00
C ASP A 340 13.88 -21.87 13.38
N VAL A 341 14.69 -20.96 12.82
CA VAL A 341 14.20 -19.80 12.08
C VAL A 341 13.38 -20.25 10.86
N LEU A 342 13.90 -21.19 10.06
CA LEU A 342 13.19 -21.71 8.88
C LEU A 342 11.89 -22.44 9.26
N LYS A 343 11.89 -23.16 10.38
CA LYS A 343 10.70 -23.83 10.93
C LYS A 343 9.66 -22.81 11.40
N CYS A 344 10.09 -21.79 12.14
CA CYS A 344 9.24 -20.70 12.61
C CYS A 344 8.64 -19.92 11.44
N ARG A 345 9.45 -19.56 10.45
CA ARG A 345 9.03 -18.90 9.21
C ARG A 345 7.97 -19.70 8.48
N ARG A 346 8.25 -20.98 8.15
CA ARG A 346 7.30 -21.85 7.47
C ARG A 346 5.98 -21.97 8.24
N LYS A 347 6.07 -22.17 9.57
CA LYS A 347 4.89 -22.25 10.44
C LYS A 347 4.09 -20.95 10.42
N MET A 348 4.75 -19.80 10.49
CA MET A 348 4.11 -18.48 10.43
C MET A 348 3.33 -18.31 9.12
N PHE A 349 4.00 -18.46 7.97
CA PHE A 349 3.34 -18.27 6.67
C PHE A 349 2.22 -19.29 6.43
N ARG A 350 2.40 -20.56 6.80
CA ARG A 350 1.35 -21.59 6.70
C ARG A 350 0.13 -21.29 7.60
N THR A 351 0.38 -20.72 8.77
CA THR A 351 -0.69 -20.30 9.68
C THR A 351 -1.48 -19.12 9.10
N ILE A 352 -0.80 -18.18 8.45
CA ILE A 352 -1.41 -16.96 7.91
C ILE A 352 -2.11 -17.23 6.57
N PHE A 353 -1.43 -17.87 5.62
CA PHE A 353 -1.88 -18.00 4.24
C PHE A 353 -2.48 -19.37 3.89
N SER A 354 -2.43 -20.38 4.77
CA SER A 354 -2.75 -21.80 4.50
C SER A 354 -1.55 -22.64 4.04
N HIS A 355 -1.68 -23.96 4.22
CA HIS A 355 -0.83 -24.96 3.58
C HIS A 355 -1.27 -25.24 2.14
N ASP A 356 -2.55 -25.06 1.85
CA ASP A 356 -3.11 -25.24 0.53
C ASP A 356 -2.82 -24.01 -0.34
N ARG A 357 -2.19 -24.24 -1.49
CA ARG A 357 -1.75 -23.21 -2.42
C ARG A 357 -2.93 -22.42 -2.99
N GLN A 358 -4.05 -23.09 -3.28
CA GLN A 358 -5.24 -22.41 -3.80
C GLN A 358 -5.83 -21.44 -2.78
N THR A 359 -5.99 -21.90 -1.53
CA THR A 359 -6.44 -21.03 -0.43
C THR A 359 -5.50 -19.85 -0.20
N ALA A 360 -4.18 -20.06 -0.32
CA ALA A 360 -3.19 -18.98 -0.21
C ALA A 360 -3.33 -17.94 -1.32
N TYR A 361 -3.54 -18.39 -2.57
CA TYR A 361 -3.81 -17.47 -3.69
C TYR A 361 -5.10 -16.69 -3.49
N GLU A 362 -6.18 -17.33 -3.07
CA GLU A 362 -7.44 -16.63 -2.77
C GLU A 362 -7.27 -15.62 -1.64
N HIS A 363 -6.44 -15.94 -0.63
CA HIS A 363 -6.15 -15.03 0.47
C HIS A 363 -5.42 -13.77 -0.05
N ILE A 364 -4.36 -13.95 -0.85
CA ILE A 364 -3.62 -12.84 -1.48
C ILE A 364 -4.54 -12.02 -2.39
N TYR A 365 -5.37 -12.69 -3.18
CA TYR A 365 -6.36 -12.03 -4.03
C TYR A 365 -7.35 -11.21 -3.20
N ARG A 366 -7.76 -11.64 -2.00
CA ARG A 366 -8.62 -10.82 -1.14
C ARG A 366 -7.90 -9.63 -0.50
N MET A 367 -6.59 -9.73 -0.32
CA MET A 367 -5.77 -8.62 0.19
C MET A 367 -5.69 -7.49 -0.84
N PHE A 368 -5.45 -7.80 -2.11
CA PHE A 368 -5.12 -6.82 -3.16
C PHE A 368 -6.15 -6.74 -4.30
N GLY A 369 -7.13 -7.63 -4.32
CA GLY A 369 -8.06 -7.77 -5.43
C GLY A 369 -8.97 -6.57 -5.61
N GLN A 370 -9.29 -5.84 -4.55
CA GLN A 370 -10.04 -4.59 -4.68
C GLN A 370 -9.21 -3.52 -5.40
N ASP A 371 -7.92 -3.41 -5.08
CA ASP A 371 -7.02 -2.45 -5.73
C ASP A 371 -6.84 -2.81 -7.21
N TYR A 372 -6.70 -4.12 -7.49
CA TYR A 372 -6.68 -4.63 -8.86
C TYR A 372 -7.98 -4.32 -9.62
N VAL A 373 -9.15 -4.56 -9.03
CA VAL A 373 -10.45 -4.26 -9.65
C VAL A 373 -10.61 -2.77 -9.89
N ASN A 374 -10.22 -1.92 -8.93
CA ASN A 374 -10.30 -0.47 -9.08
C ASN A 374 -9.40 0.02 -10.23
N ALA A 375 -8.16 -0.48 -10.31
CA ALA A 375 -7.24 -0.17 -11.40
C ALA A 375 -7.77 -0.66 -12.75
N MET A 376 -8.32 -1.87 -12.80
CA MET A 376 -8.90 -2.46 -14.02
C MET A 376 -10.13 -1.69 -14.50
N ASN A 377 -11.05 -1.32 -13.60
CA ASN A 377 -12.23 -0.55 -13.97
C ASN A 377 -11.84 0.82 -14.53
N LEU A 378 -10.92 1.52 -13.86
CA LEU A 378 -10.42 2.81 -14.36
C LEU A 378 -9.79 2.67 -15.75
N ARG A 379 -9.05 1.59 -15.98
CA ARG A 379 -8.43 1.32 -17.27
C ARG A 379 -9.45 0.97 -18.35
N LEU A 380 -10.44 0.11 -18.06
CA LEU A 380 -11.51 -0.22 -18.99
C LEU A 380 -12.32 1.02 -19.36
N ASP A 381 -12.63 1.86 -18.38
CA ASP A 381 -13.33 3.12 -18.58
C ASP A 381 -12.54 4.06 -19.52
N TYR A 382 -11.21 4.08 -19.42
CA TYR A 382 -10.34 4.91 -20.25
C TYR A 382 -10.02 4.33 -21.65
N ASP A 383 -9.80 3.00 -21.76
CA ASP A 383 -9.38 2.32 -22.98
C ASP A 383 -10.55 2.02 -23.96
N ILE A 384 -11.80 2.34 -23.62
CA ILE A 384 -12.99 2.14 -24.49
C ILE A 384 -13.16 3.26 -25.53
N GLU A 385 -12.33 4.31 -25.49
CA GLU A 385 -12.16 5.30 -26.57
C GLU A 385 -10.95 4.96 -27.46
#